data_AF-A0A6J4R834-F1
#
_entry.id   AF-A0A6J4R834-F1
#
_cell.length_a   1.000
_cell.length_b   1.000
_cell.length_c   1.000
_cell.angle_alpha   90.00
_cell.angle_beta   90.00
_cell.angle_gamma   90.00
#
_symmetry.space_group_name_H-M   'P 1'
#
loop_
_entity.id
_entity.type
_entity.pdbx_description
1 polymer ?
#
loop_
_entity_poly.entity_id
_entity_poly.type
_entity_poly.pdbx_seq_one_letter_code
_entity_poly.pdbx_strand_id
1 'polypeptide(L)'
;MIWQPTTYALISLCASAIPAVVGYYAWGRRGKPGAVTLALLLWTLALWGLLYALELGARAPWPADTLHELRFGVLVLAPPLWLVFVFQYTGRVAWLTRGFVALLFVVPAATLALLFTNEGHGLVWSSEGVSQAGSASLAAFEYGPWFWVDLSYAVLLVFGGAAGREEEVGLHPGGHT
;
A
#
# COMPACT_ATOMS: atom_id res chain seq x y z
N MET A 1 -14.81 -29.18 -0.23
CA MET A 1 -13.51 -28.95 -0.92
C MET A 1 -13.34 -27.44 -1.07
N ILE A 2 -12.53 -26.84 -0.20
CA ILE A 2 -12.70 -25.44 0.25
C ILE A 2 -11.76 -24.45 -0.47
N TRP A 3 -10.77 -24.95 -1.21
CA TRP A 3 -9.79 -24.14 -1.93
C TRP A 3 -9.68 -24.63 -3.37
N GLN A 4 -9.84 -23.74 -4.33
CA GLN A 4 -9.38 -23.97 -5.70
C GLN A 4 -8.40 -22.85 -6.06
N PRO A 5 -7.12 -23.18 -6.33
CA PRO A 5 -6.17 -22.19 -6.80
C PRO A 5 -6.62 -21.71 -8.19
N THR A 6 -7.31 -20.58 -8.24
CA THR A 6 -7.54 -19.85 -9.48
C THR A 6 -6.17 -19.41 -10.02
N THR A 7 -5.99 -19.46 -11.34
CA THR A 7 -4.72 -19.06 -11.98
C THR A 7 -4.24 -17.69 -11.52
N TYR A 8 -5.18 -16.78 -11.21
CA TYR A 8 -4.93 -15.45 -10.64
C TYR A 8 -4.28 -15.45 -9.25
N ALA A 9 -4.64 -16.39 -8.37
CA ALA A 9 -4.04 -16.50 -7.04
C ALA A 9 -2.57 -16.92 -7.13
N LEU A 10 -2.25 -17.85 -8.04
CA LEU A 10 -0.87 -18.31 -8.27
C LEU A 10 0.01 -17.19 -8.84
N ILE A 11 -0.51 -16.42 -9.81
CA ILE A 11 0.21 -15.27 -10.39
C ILE A 11 0.49 -14.22 -9.30
N SER A 12 -0.51 -13.90 -8.48
CA SER A 12 -0.37 -12.90 -7.41
C SER A 12 0.63 -13.34 -6.34
N LEU A 13 0.63 -14.63 -6.00
CA LEU A 13 1.58 -15.21 -5.06
C LEU A 13 3.01 -15.13 -5.60
N CYS A 14 3.24 -15.50 -6.86
CA CYS A 14 4.54 -15.34 -7.52
C CYS A 14 4.98 -13.87 -7.59
N ALA A 15 4.06 -12.94 -7.88
CA ALA A 15 4.35 -11.52 -7.94
C ALA A 15 4.75 -10.95 -6.56
N SER A 16 4.15 -11.46 -5.48
CA SER A 16 4.47 -11.06 -4.10
C SER A 16 5.81 -11.60 -3.59
N ALA A 17 6.32 -12.69 -4.17
CA ALA A 17 7.62 -13.27 -3.80
C ALA A 17 8.79 -12.34 -4.16
N ILE A 18 8.71 -11.63 -5.28
CA ILE A 18 9.75 -10.70 -5.74
C ILE A 18 10.01 -9.59 -4.69
N PRO A 19 9.02 -8.78 -4.27
CA PRO A 19 9.24 -7.76 -3.24
C PRO A 19 9.63 -8.38 -1.90
N ALA A 20 9.16 -9.58 -1.54
CA ALA A 20 9.59 -10.25 -0.31
C ALA A 20 11.11 -10.54 -0.30
N VAL A 21 11.64 -11.12 -1.39
CA VAL A 21 13.06 -11.43 -1.54
C VAL A 21 13.90 -10.15 -1.59
N VAL A 22 13.46 -9.15 -2.36
CA VAL A 22 14.18 -7.86 -2.44
C VAL A 22 14.16 -7.14 -1.09
N GLY A 23 13.04 -7.20 -0.36
CA GLY A 23 12.93 -6.65 0.99
C GLY A 23 13.87 -7.34 1.98
N TYR A 24 13.98 -8.66 1.91
CA TYR A 24 14.95 -9.43 2.71
C TYR A 24 16.39 -9.02 2.40
N TYR A 25 16.73 -8.84 1.12
CA TYR A 25 18.07 -8.39 0.72
C TYR A 25 18.35 -6.94 1.16
N ALA A 26 17.37 -6.05 1.04
CA ALA A 26 17.45 -4.66 1.51
C ALA A 26 17.66 -4.61 3.03
N TRP A 27 16.99 -5.49 3.79
CA TRP A 27 17.17 -5.61 5.24
C TRP A 27 18.60 -6.01 5.62
N GLY A 28 19.21 -6.94 4.88
CA GLY A 28 20.63 -7.30 5.04
C GLY A 28 21.58 -6.12 4.83
N ARG A 29 21.15 -5.09 4.08
CA ARG A 29 21.90 -3.87 3.79
C ARG A 29 21.42 -2.64 4.59
N ARG A 30 20.78 -2.86 5.75
CA ARG A 30 20.25 -1.83 6.66
C ARG A 30 21.23 -0.73 7.12
N GLY A 31 22.53 -0.90 6.90
CA GLY A 31 23.53 0.14 7.14
C GLY A 31 23.51 1.30 6.13
N LYS A 32 22.74 1.20 5.03
CA LYS A 32 22.58 2.27 4.04
C LYS A 32 21.34 3.12 4.34
N PRO A 33 21.37 4.45 4.10
CA PRO A 33 20.21 5.32 4.26
C PRO A 33 19.06 4.83 3.37
N GLY A 34 17.83 4.79 3.91
CA GLY A 34 16.64 4.34 3.18
C GLY A 34 16.44 2.82 3.10
N ALA A 35 17.45 2.00 3.41
CA ALA A 35 17.37 0.55 3.23
C ALA A 35 16.30 -0.11 4.13
N VAL A 36 16.15 0.36 5.36
CA VAL A 36 15.13 -0.14 6.30
C VAL A 36 13.72 0.22 5.80
N THR A 37 13.50 1.48 5.42
CA THR A 37 12.18 1.93 4.92
C THR A 37 11.80 1.24 3.62
N LEU A 38 12.77 1.01 2.73
CA LEU A 38 12.58 0.23 1.52
C LEU A 38 12.17 -1.21 1.83
N ALA A 39 12.85 -1.85 2.79
CA ALA A 39 12.50 -3.21 3.20
C ALA A 39 11.07 -3.27 3.77
N LEU A 40 10.69 -2.32 4.62
CA LEU A 40 9.34 -2.23 5.18
C LEU A 40 8.28 -2.00 4.08
N LEU A 41 8.54 -1.12 3.11
CA LEU A 41 7.66 -0.89 1.97
C LEU A 41 7.48 -2.18 1.16
N LEU A 42 8.58 -2.87 0.84
CA LEU A 42 8.55 -4.10 0.06
C LEU A 42 7.85 -5.24 0.80
N TRP A 43 8.04 -5.37 2.11
CA TRP A 43 7.30 -6.34 2.92
C TRP A 43 5.82 -6.00 3.03
N THR A 44 5.47 -4.72 3.09
CA THR A 44 4.07 -4.26 3.03
C THR A 44 3.41 -4.69 1.72
N LEU A 45 4.08 -4.47 0.58
CA LEU A 45 3.59 -4.88 -0.74
C LEU A 45 3.54 -6.41 -0.89
N ALA A 46 4.51 -7.14 -0.34
CA ALA A 46 4.50 -8.59 -0.34
C ALA A 46 3.34 -9.16 0.49
N LEU A 47 3.12 -8.61 1.69
CA LEU A 47 2.02 -9.00 2.56
C LEU A 47 0.67 -8.68 1.90
N TRP A 48 0.54 -7.52 1.26
CA TRP A 48 -0.65 -7.15 0.49
C TRP A 48 -0.94 -8.16 -0.63
N GLY A 49 0.07 -8.54 -1.41
CA GLY A 49 -0.07 -9.53 -2.48
C GLY A 49 -0.41 -10.93 -1.97
N LEU A 50 0.13 -11.31 -0.81
CA LEU A 50 -0.20 -12.57 -0.14
C LEU A 50 -1.66 -12.59 0.31
N LEU A 51 -2.14 -11.52 0.95
CA LEU A 51 -3.53 -11.39 1.39
C LEU A 51 -4.49 -11.44 0.19
N TYR A 52 -4.13 -10.81 -0.92
CA TYR A 52 -4.92 -10.89 -2.15
C TYR A 52 -4.97 -12.30 -2.74
N ALA A 53 -3.84 -13.03 -2.74
CA ALA A 53 -3.84 -14.42 -3.18
C ALA A 53 -4.72 -15.33 -2.30
N LEU A 54 -4.77 -15.07 -0.99
CA LEU A 54 -5.65 -15.75 -0.05
C LEU A 54 -7.12 -15.39 -0.28
N GLU A 55 -7.43 -14.11 -0.51
CA GLU A 55 -8.78 -13.60 -0.79
C GLU A 55 -9.35 -14.27 -2.06
N LEU A 56 -8.55 -14.36 -3.13
CA LEU A 56 -8.93 -15.04 -4.37
C LEU A 56 -9.12 -16.56 -4.24
N GLY A 57 -8.50 -17.18 -3.24
CA GLY A 57 -8.65 -18.60 -2.92
C GLY A 57 -9.87 -18.93 -2.08
N ALA A 58 -10.46 -17.92 -1.42
CA ALA A 58 -11.63 -18.09 -0.57
C ALA A 58 -12.92 -18.20 -1.40
N ARG A 59 -13.70 -19.27 -1.16
CA ARG A 59 -15.04 -19.45 -1.76
C ARG A 59 -16.19 -19.00 -0.86
N ALA A 60 -15.96 -18.90 0.44
CA ALA A 60 -16.95 -18.41 1.37
C ALA A 60 -16.81 -16.88 1.49
N PRO A 61 -17.93 -16.14 1.59
CA PRO A 61 -17.88 -14.68 1.73
C PRO A 61 -17.22 -14.25 3.04
N TRP A 62 -17.47 -14.96 4.14
CA TRP A 62 -16.99 -14.57 5.47
C TRP A 62 -15.46 -14.47 5.62
N PRO A 63 -14.63 -15.43 5.10
CA PRO A 63 -13.17 -15.24 5.07
C PRO A 63 -12.70 -14.15 4.09
N ALA A 64 -13.45 -13.88 3.02
CA ALA A 64 -13.04 -12.94 1.98
C ALA A 64 -13.14 -11.48 2.48
N ASP A 65 -14.19 -11.15 3.23
CA ASP A 65 -14.41 -9.80 3.77
C ASP A 65 -13.30 -9.41 4.77
N THR A 66 -12.96 -10.31 5.72
CA THR A 66 -11.88 -10.07 6.68
C THR A 66 -10.51 -9.96 6.01
N LEU A 67 -10.25 -10.76 4.97
CA LEU A 67 -9.01 -10.67 4.18
C LEU A 67 -8.96 -9.36 3.40
N HIS A 68 -10.10 -8.88 2.90
CA HIS A 68 -10.22 -7.61 2.22
C HIS A 68 -9.91 -6.43 3.15
N GLU A 69 -10.49 -6.42 4.36
CA GLU A 69 -10.19 -5.45 5.42
C GLU A 69 -8.70 -5.45 5.75
N LEU A 70 -8.14 -6.62 6.04
CA LEU A 70 -6.73 -6.73 6.39
C LEU A 70 -5.82 -6.26 5.24
N ARG A 71 -6.17 -6.61 3.99
CA ARG A 71 -5.44 -6.17 2.80
C ARG A 71 -5.50 -4.67 2.65
N PHE A 72 -6.66 -4.05 2.82
CA PHE A 72 -6.81 -2.60 2.76
C PHE A 72 -5.98 -1.92 3.85
N GLY A 73 -6.05 -2.40 5.09
CA GLY A 73 -5.26 -1.86 6.21
C GLY A 73 -3.74 -1.94 5.99
N VAL A 74 -3.24 -3.02 5.38
CA VAL A 74 -1.83 -3.14 4.99
C VAL A 74 -1.47 -2.15 3.87
N LEU A 75 -2.35 -1.98 2.87
CA LEU A 75 -2.10 -1.11 1.72
C LEU A 75 -1.88 0.36 2.14
N VAL A 76 -2.66 0.81 3.11
CA VAL A 76 -2.65 2.21 3.59
C VAL A 76 -1.28 2.63 4.16
N LEU A 77 -0.43 1.68 4.57
CA LEU A 77 0.94 1.95 5.02
C LEU A 77 1.93 2.18 3.87
N ALA A 78 1.63 1.77 2.65
CA ALA A 78 2.56 1.85 1.54
C ALA A 78 2.89 3.30 1.10
N PRO A 79 1.91 4.21 0.92
CA PRO A 79 2.20 5.61 0.54
C PRO A 79 3.12 6.37 1.50
N PRO A 80 2.92 6.36 2.84
CA PRO A 80 3.82 7.07 3.74
C PRO A 80 5.22 6.43 3.76
N LEU A 81 5.32 5.09 3.70
CA LEU A 81 6.61 4.40 3.61
C LEU A 81 7.37 4.78 2.31
N TRP A 82 6.65 4.92 1.19
CA TRP A 82 7.22 5.40 -0.07
C TRP A 82 7.82 6.80 0.08
N LEU A 83 7.07 7.76 0.61
CA LEU A 83 7.58 9.13 0.73
C LEU A 83 8.80 9.21 1.67
N VAL A 84 8.75 8.50 2.81
CA VAL A 84 9.88 8.42 3.73
C VAL A 84 11.09 7.78 3.06
N PHE A 85 10.90 6.74 2.27
CA PHE A 85 11.98 6.11 1.49
C PHE A 85 12.60 7.11 0.51
N VAL A 86 11.78 7.83 -0.26
CA VAL A 86 12.26 8.83 -1.23
C VAL A 86 13.10 9.89 -0.53
N PHE A 87 12.66 10.44 0.60
CA PHE A 87 13.42 11.47 1.32
C PHE A 87 14.74 10.94 1.88
N GLN A 88 14.78 9.69 2.35
CA GLN A 88 16.04 9.06 2.79
C GLN A 88 16.98 8.78 1.61
N TYR A 89 16.44 8.30 0.50
CA TYR A 89 17.22 7.94 -0.68
C TYR A 89 17.79 9.18 -1.41
N THR A 90 17.05 10.29 -1.40
CA THR A 90 17.47 11.57 -2.00
C THR A 90 18.32 12.44 -1.07
N GLY A 91 18.65 11.96 0.14
CA GLY A 91 19.45 12.71 1.11
C GLY A 91 18.69 13.86 1.82
N ARG A 92 17.38 13.99 1.60
CA ARG A 92 16.51 15.03 2.20
C ARG A 92 16.04 14.68 3.61
N VAL A 93 16.89 13.99 4.39
CA VAL A 93 16.55 13.49 5.74
C VAL A 93 16.20 14.63 6.71
N ALA A 94 16.72 15.84 6.49
CA ALA A 94 16.38 17.03 7.29
C ALA A 94 14.88 17.36 7.29
N TRP A 95 14.14 16.98 6.24
CA TRP A 95 12.69 17.18 6.14
C TRP A 95 11.91 16.10 6.92
N LEU A 96 12.53 14.96 7.23
CA LEU A 96 11.94 13.87 8.01
C LEU A 96 12.02 14.12 9.52
N THR A 97 11.42 15.22 9.96
CA THR A 97 11.26 15.48 11.39
C THR A 97 10.27 14.49 12.00
N ARG A 98 10.38 14.24 13.31
CA ARG A 98 9.43 13.38 14.04
C ARG A 98 7.97 13.84 13.86
N GLY A 99 7.75 15.15 13.78
CA GLY A 99 6.43 15.74 13.55
C GLY A 99 5.90 15.48 12.15
N PHE A 100 6.74 15.61 11.12
CA PHE A 100 6.34 15.32 9.73
C PHE A 100 6.02 13.83 9.54
N VAL A 101 6.84 12.94 10.10
CA VAL A 101 6.57 11.50 10.08
C VAL A 101 5.29 11.18 10.85
N ALA A 102 5.06 11.77 12.02
CA ALA A 102 3.81 11.56 12.76
C ALA A 102 2.59 12.00 11.93
N LEU A 103 2.66 13.16 11.27
CA LEU A 103 1.60 13.67 10.41
C LEU A 103 1.28 12.73 9.24
N LEU A 104 2.30 12.12 8.63
CA LEU A 104 2.14 11.11 7.56
C LEU A 104 1.36 9.86 7.99
N PHE A 105 1.37 9.52 9.27
CA PHE A 105 0.64 8.37 9.78
C PHE A 105 -0.73 8.71 10.37
N VAL A 106 -1.12 9.99 10.41
CA VAL A 106 -2.45 10.40 10.89
C VAL A 106 -3.55 9.86 9.98
N VAL A 107 -3.44 10.07 8.66
CA VAL A 107 -4.44 9.57 7.70
C VAL A 107 -4.49 8.03 7.75
N PRO A 108 -3.37 7.30 7.67
CA PRO A 108 -3.36 5.85 7.87
C PRO A 108 -4.01 5.36 9.16
N ALA A 109 -3.73 6.01 10.30
CA ALA A 109 -4.31 5.64 11.58
C ALA A 109 -5.83 5.90 11.61
N ALA A 110 -6.28 7.02 11.03
CA ALA A 110 -7.70 7.31 10.90
C ALA A 110 -8.41 6.32 9.97
N THR A 111 -7.79 5.95 8.84
CA THR A 111 -8.31 4.93 7.93
C THR A 111 -8.43 3.58 8.62
N LEU A 112 -7.42 3.15 9.39
CA LEU A 112 -7.51 1.91 10.17
C LEU A 112 -8.63 1.96 11.22
N ALA A 113 -8.79 3.09 11.94
CA ALA A 113 -9.86 3.24 12.92
C ALA A 113 -11.24 3.16 12.28
N LEU A 114 -11.44 3.86 11.15
CA LEU A 114 -12.70 3.85 10.39
C LEU A 114 -12.99 2.50 9.75
N LEU A 115 -11.96 1.75 9.38
CA LEU A 115 -12.10 0.40 8.86
C LEU A 115 -12.67 -0.54 9.93
N PHE A 116 -12.15 -0.49 11.16
CA PHE A 116 -12.66 -1.29 12.28
C PHE A 116 -14.10 -0.94 12.68
N THR A 117 -14.54 0.30 12.44
CA THR A 117 -15.91 0.74 12.71
C THR A 117 -16.80 0.75 11.48
N ASN A 118 -16.31 0.25 10.34
CA ASN A 118 -16.96 0.43 9.04
C ASN A 118 -18.36 -0.20 8.98
N GLU A 119 -18.60 -1.30 9.69
CA GLU A 119 -19.93 -1.93 9.80
C GLU A 119 -21.02 -0.98 10.31
N GLY A 120 -20.65 0.04 11.11
CA GLY A 120 -21.61 0.98 11.69
C GLY A 120 -21.97 2.18 10.81
N HIS A 121 -21.16 2.50 9.80
CA HIS A 121 -21.30 3.76 9.04
C HIS A 121 -21.01 3.67 7.53
N GLY A 122 -20.34 2.62 7.04
CA GLY A 122 -20.06 2.44 5.61
C GLY A 122 -19.23 3.56 4.98
N LEU A 123 -18.31 4.18 5.73
CA LEU A 123 -17.57 5.36 5.26
C LEU A 123 -16.39 4.97 4.37
N VAL A 124 -15.84 3.78 4.59
CA VAL A 124 -14.77 3.20 3.76
C VAL A 124 -15.40 2.46 2.60
N TRP A 125 -16.37 1.59 2.87
CA TRP A 125 -17.20 0.95 1.85
C TRP A 125 -18.55 0.48 2.40
N SER A 126 -19.52 0.32 1.51
CA SER A 126 -20.78 -0.40 1.74
C SER A 126 -20.72 -1.74 0.99
N SER A 127 -21.09 -2.84 1.64
CA SER A 127 -21.18 -4.15 0.97
C SER A 127 -22.57 -4.33 0.37
N GLU A 128 -22.66 -4.46 -0.95
CA GLU A 128 -23.94 -4.79 -1.63
C GLU A 128 -24.06 -6.29 -1.96
N GLY A 129 -23.12 -7.10 -1.48
CA GLY A 129 -23.12 -8.55 -1.65
C GLY A 129 -22.01 -9.05 -2.57
N VAL A 130 -22.09 -10.32 -2.94
CA VAL A 130 -21.07 -11.01 -3.73
C VAL A 130 -21.33 -10.81 -5.22
N SER A 131 -20.40 -10.18 -5.94
CA SER A 131 -20.40 -10.21 -7.40
C SER A 131 -19.51 -11.35 -7.92
N GLN A 132 -20.01 -12.15 -8.85
CA GLN A 132 -19.17 -13.17 -9.48
C GLN A 132 -18.37 -12.54 -10.63
N ALA A 133 -17.05 -12.53 -10.50
CA ALA A 133 -16.12 -12.24 -11.58
C ALA A 133 -15.60 -13.57 -12.14
N GLY A 134 -16.37 -14.18 -13.05
CA GLY A 134 -16.03 -15.50 -13.61
C GLY A 134 -16.17 -16.61 -12.56
N SER A 135 -15.10 -17.38 -12.31
CA SER A 135 -15.08 -18.42 -11.25
C SER A 135 -14.63 -17.89 -9.88
N ALA A 136 -14.29 -16.61 -9.79
CA ALA A 136 -13.89 -15.95 -8.55
C ALA A 136 -15.08 -15.17 -7.96
N SER A 137 -15.32 -15.39 -6.68
CA SER A 137 -16.26 -14.61 -5.88
C SER A 137 -15.53 -13.36 -5.38
N LEU A 138 -15.75 -12.21 -6.00
CA LEU A 138 -15.23 -10.93 -5.52
C LEU A 138 -16.37 -10.18 -4.84
N ALA A 139 -16.18 -9.83 -3.57
CA ALA A 139 -17.14 -8.97 -2.88
C ALA A 139 -17.27 -7.64 -3.66
N ALA A 140 -18.50 -7.28 -4.01
CA ALA A 140 -18.79 -5.99 -4.64
C ALA A 140 -18.92 -4.96 -3.53
N PHE A 141 -17.90 -4.11 -3.43
CA PHE A 141 -17.87 -3.00 -2.50
C PHE A 141 -18.20 -1.70 -3.25
N GLU A 142 -19.19 -0.98 -2.75
CA GLU A 142 -19.35 0.43 -3.11
C GLU A 142 -18.44 1.27 -2.21
N TYR A 143 -17.52 2.01 -2.81
CA TYR A 143 -16.56 2.81 -2.06
C TYR A 143 -17.21 4.05 -1.44
N GLY A 144 -17.05 4.19 -0.13
CA GLY A 144 -17.58 5.33 0.63
C GLY A 144 -16.70 6.59 0.49
N PRO A 145 -17.12 7.72 1.07
CA PRO A 145 -16.41 8.99 0.97
C PRO A 145 -14.96 8.94 1.49
N TRP A 146 -14.70 8.19 2.57
CA TRP A 146 -13.38 8.12 3.18
C TRP A 146 -12.36 7.41 2.29
N PHE A 147 -12.81 6.41 1.51
CA PHE A 147 -11.96 5.75 0.53
C PHE A 147 -11.36 6.76 -0.46
N TRP A 148 -12.14 7.72 -0.93
CA TRP A 148 -11.66 8.76 -1.85
C TRP A 148 -10.67 9.73 -1.20
N VAL A 149 -10.82 10.00 0.10
CA VAL A 149 -9.87 10.80 0.88
C VAL A 149 -8.54 10.05 0.98
N ASP A 150 -8.57 8.78 1.37
CA ASP A 150 -7.38 7.93 1.48
C ASP A 150 -6.68 7.77 0.12
N LEU A 151 -7.45 7.55 -0.95
CA LEU A 151 -6.93 7.46 -2.32
C LEU A 151 -6.25 8.77 -2.75
N SER A 152 -6.91 9.91 -2.53
CA SER A 152 -6.37 11.22 -2.88
C SER A 152 -5.07 11.49 -2.11
N TYR A 153 -5.06 11.18 -0.82
CA TYR A 153 -3.88 11.26 0.03
C TYR A 153 -2.73 10.38 -0.49
N ALA A 154 -3.01 9.12 -0.80
CA ALA A 154 -2.04 8.17 -1.33
C ALA A 154 -1.43 8.66 -2.65
N VAL A 155 -2.26 9.13 -3.58
CA VAL A 155 -1.84 9.72 -4.86
C VAL A 155 -0.92 10.92 -4.62
N LEU A 156 -1.31 11.85 -3.75
CA LEU A 156 -0.50 13.04 -3.44
C LEU A 156 0.88 12.66 -2.88
N LEU A 157 0.97 11.64 -2.01
CA LEU A 157 2.25 11.18 -1.47
C LEU A 157 3.13 10.53 -2.54
N VAL A 158 2.54 9.69 -3.40
CA VAL A 158 3.27 8.99 -4.46
C VAL A 158 3.83 9.99 -5.46
N PHE A 159 3.00 10.90 -5.96
CA PHE A 159 3.41 11.92 -6.91
C PHE A 159 4.30 13.00 -6.27
N GLY A 160 4.03 13.42 -5.04
CA GLY A 160 4.89 14.36 -4.31
C GLY A 160 6.31 13.81 -4.11
N GLY A 161 6.43 12.51 -3.83
CA GLY A 161 7.73 11.83 -3.79
C GLY A 161 8.42 11.77 -5.15
N ALA A 162 7.67 11.52 -6.24
CA ALA A 162 8.23 11.46 -7.58
C ALA A 162 8.66 12.84 -8.14
N ALA A 163 7.83 13.87 -7.96
CA ALA A 163 8.01 15.20 -8.51
C ALA A 163 9.18 15.97 -7.86
N GLY A 164 9.49 15.71 -6.59
CA GLY A 164 10.64 16.32 -5.92
C GLY A 164 11.99 16.09 -6.61
N ARG A 165 12.05 15.15 -7.57
CA ARG A 165 13.24 14.83 -8.37
C ARG A 165 13.44 15.73 -9.60
N GLU A 166 12.40 16.41 -10.10
CA GLU A 166 12.47 17.17 -11.35
C GLU A 166 12.91 18.63 -11.17
N GLU A 167 12.66 19.23 -10.00
CA GLU A 167 13.01 20.63 -9.74
C GLU A 167 14.53 20.90 -9.77
N GLU A 168 15.39 19.91 -9.53
CA GLU A 168 16.85 20.08 -9.57
C GLU A 168 17.46 19.90 -10.98
N VAL A 169 16.79 19.20 -11.90
CA VAL A 169 17.32 19.01 -13.27
C VAL A 169 17.10 20.27 -14.12
N GLY A 170 16.15 21.14 -13.74
CA GLY A 170 15.83 22.39 -14.44
C GLY A 170 16.66 23.62 -14.03
N LEU A 171 17.52 23.53 -13.01
CA LEU A 171 18.21 24.69 -12.42
C LEU A 171 19.70 24.86 -12.82
N HIS A 172 20.14 24.24 -13.91
CA HIS A 172 21.37 24.63 -14.60
C HIS A 172 21.09 25.39 -15.91
N PRO A 173 20.69 26.67 -15.87
CA PRO A 173 20.89 27.56 -16.99
C PRO A 173 22.36 28.04 -16.96
N GLY A 174 23.13 27.70 -17.99
CA GLY A 174 24.38 28.41 -18.29
C GLY A 174 25.67 27.67 -17.91
N GLY A 175 26.19 26.95 -18.89
CA GLY A 175 27.60 26.61 -19.01
C GLY A 175 28.06 26.80 -20.45
N HIS A 176 27.78 27.96 -21.03
CA HIS A 176 28.55 28.43 -22.18
C HIS A 176 29.87 28.97 -21.66
N THR A 177 30.96 28.25 -21.94
CA THR A 177 32.19 28.72 -22.60
C THR A 177 33.12 27.53 -22.77
#